data_AF-A0A439P7C1-F1
#
_entry.id   AF-A0A439P7C1-F1
#
_cell.length_a   1.000
_cell.length_b   1.000
_cell.length_c   1.000
_cell.angle_alpha   90.00
_cell.angle_beta   90.00
_cell.angle_gamma   90.00
#
_symmetry.space_group_name_H-M   'P 1'
#
loop_
_entity.id
_entity.type
_entity.pdbx_description
1 polymer ?
#
loop_
_entity_poly.entity_id
_entity_poly.type
_entity_poly.pdbx_seq_one_letter_code
_entity_poly.pdbx_strand_id
1 'polypeptide(L)'
;MSYIALQRGSHDMLNAAQRTFTPGQVVQYGDGWKAFVLAPAFAAGLWQIENIYDDDGRFAIVAEKDLEPAELDADELYICGLAPTLEFQSPC
;
A
#
# COMPACT_ATOMS: atom_id res chain seq x y z
N MET A 1 -23.82 -27.33 -1.16
CA MET A 1 -23.10 -26.09 -1.50
C MET A 1 -24.12 -25.08 -1.98
N SER A 2 -24.43 -24.06 -1.17
CA SER A 2 -25.47 -23.07 -1.46
C SER A 2 -24.94 -21.99 -2.40
N TYR A 3 -25.77 -21.56 -3.37
CA TYR A 3 -25.48 -20.51 -4.36
C TYR A 3 -24.88 -19.22 -3.76
N ILE A 4 -25.22 -18.91 -2.50
CA ILE A 4 -24.73 -17.75 -1.74
C ILE A 4 -23.21 -17.79 -1.53
N ALA A 5 -22.63 -18.97 -1.31
CA ALA A 5 -21.18 -19.11 -1.09
C ALA A 5 -20.38 -18.89 -2.40
N LEU A 6 -20.93 -19.34 -3.53
CA LEU A 6 -20.35 -19.10 -4.86
C LEU A 6 -20.41 -17.63 -5.26
N GLN A 7 -21.53 -16.94 -5.00
CA GLN A 7 -21.65 -15.50 -5.30
C GLN A 7 -20.75 -14.61 -4.45
N ARG A 8 -20.43 -15.01 -3.20
CA ARG A 8 -19.44 -14.31 -2.37
C ARG A 8 -18.03 -14.49 -2.90
N GLY A 9 -17.63 -15.74 -3.20
CA GLY A 9 -16.31 -16.02 -3.78
C GLY A 9 -16.07 -15.33 -5.13
N SER A 10 -17.10 -15.19 -5.96
CA SER A 10 -16.99 -14.46 -7.24
C SER A 10 -16.98 -12.93 -7.07
N HIS A 11 -17.73 -12.37 -6.12
CA HIS A 11 -17.66 -10.92 -5.84
C HIS A 11 -16.31 -10.50 -5.24
N ASP A 12 -15.73 -11.34 -4.38
CA ASP A 12 -14.43 -11.07 -3.76
C ASP A 12 -13.30 -11.13 -4.81
N MET A 13 -13.36 -12.08 -5.74
CA MET A 13 -12.39 -12.19 -6.84
C MET A 13 -12.57 -11.11 -7.93
N LEU A 14 -13.82 -10.72 -8.26
CA LEU A 14 -14.08 -9.60 -9.18
C LEU A 14 -13.63 -8.26 -8.59
N ASN A 15 -13.84 -8.03 -7.28
CA ASN A 15 -13.29 -6.87 -6.59
C ASN A 15 -11.76 -6.89 -6.54
N ALA A 16 -11.12 -8.06 -6.40
CA ALA A 16 -9.66 -8.16 -6.40
C ALA A 16 -9.06 -7.85 -7.79
N ALA A 17 -9.72 -8.28 -8.87
CA ALA A 17 -9.27 -8.02 -10.24
C ALA A 17 -9.51 -6.57 -10.73
N GLN A 18 -10.33 -5.79 -10.00
CA GLN A 18 -10.71 -4.44 -10.36
C GLN A 18 -10.02 -3.37 -9.49
N ARG A 19 -9.17 -3.78 -8.55
CA ARG A 19 -8.41 -2.86 -7.70
C ARG A 19 -7.12 -2.44 -8.39
N THR A 20 -7.01 -1.15 -8.68
CA THR A 20 -5.82 -0.51 -9.28
C THR A 20 -4.59 -0.59 -8.37
N PHE A 21 -4.80 -0.68 -7.05
CA PHE A 21 -3.75 -0.74 -6.04
C PHE A 21 -3.97 -1.90 -5.07
N THR A 22 -2.89 -2.42 -4.50
CA THR A 22 -2.92 -3.51 -3.52
C THR A 22 -2.45 -3.00 -2.15
N PRO A 23 -3.07 -3.40 -1.02
CA PRO A 23 -2.52 -3.14 0.31
C PRO A 23 -1.04 -3.54 0.42
N GLY A 24 -0.23 -2.67 1.02
CA GLY A 24 1.23 -2.79 1.11
C GLY A 24 1.99 -2.27 -0.12
N GLN A 25 1.30 -1.93 -1.22
CA GLN A 25 1.94 -1.30 -2.37
C GLN A 25 2.43 0.10 -2.01
N VAL A 26 3.61 0.45 -2.51
CA VAL A 26 4.18 1.79 -2.40
C VAL A 26 3.65 2.66 -3.54
N VAL A 27 3.16 3.85 -3.18
CA VAL A 27 2.63 4.85 -4.10
C VAL A 27 3.21 6.22 -3.79
N GLN A 28 3.18 7.10 -4.76
CA GLN A 28 3.47 8.53 -4.61
C GLN A 28 2.23 9.37 -4.92
N TYR A 29 2.14 10.55 -4.30
CA TYR A 29 1.07 11.50 -4.53
C TYR A 29 1.51 12.94 -4.19
N GLY A 30 0.79 13.93 -4.73
CA GLY A 30 1.11 15.35 -4.53
C GLY A 30 2.52 15.69 -5.01
N ASP A 31 3.25 16.48 -4.22
CA ASP A 31 4.62 16.94 -4.52
C ASP A 31 5.68 15.88 -4.17
N GLY A 32 5.47 14.62 -4.58
CA GLY A 32 6.44 13.53 -4.42
C GLY A 32 6.42 12.83 -3.06
N TRP A 33 5.34 12.98 -2.28
CA TRP A 33 5.17 12.23 -1.03
C TRP A 33 4.97 10.76 -1.33
N LYS A 34 5.71 9.88 -0.66
CA LYS A 34 5.55 8.43 -0.76
C LYS A 34 4.77 7.88 0.42
N ALA A 35 3.95 6.87 0.15
CA ALA A 35 3.10 6.23 1.13
C ALA A 35 2.87 4.75 0.82
N PHE A 36 2.50 3.99 1.84
CA PHE A 36 1.97 2.64 1.69
C PHE A 36 0.46 2.67 1.54
N VAL A 37 -0.07 1.91 0.59
CA VAL A 37 -1.51 1.67 0.47
C VAL A 37 -1.96 0.79 1.62
N LEU A 38 -2.91 1.26 2.42
CA LEU A 38 -3.48 0.47 3.51
C LEU A 38 -4.69 -0.32 3.05
N ALA A 39 -5.68 0.38 2.51
CA ALA A 39 -6.97 -0.18 2.11
C ALA A 39 -7.74 0.78 1.21
N PRO A 40 -8.76 0.30 0.48
CA PRO A 40 -9.78 1.17 -0.08
C PRO A 40 -10.43 2.02 1.02
N ALA A 41 -10.78 3.26 0.73
CA ALA A 41 -11.61 4.08 1.62
C ALA A 41 -13.10 3.72 1.46
N PHE A 42 -13.95 4.30 2.32
CA PHE A 42 -15.39 4.08 2.26
C PHE A 42 -16.02 4.53 0.93
N ALA A 43 -15.54 5.65 0.38
CA ALA A 43 -16.02 6.16 -0.90
C ALA A 43 -15.21 5.55 -2.06
N ALA A 44 -15.91 5.19 -3.14
CA ALA A 44 -15.29 4.62 -4.34
C ALA A 44 -14.26 5.59 -4.95
N GLY A 45 -13.16 5.03 -5.46
CA GLY A 45 -12.07 5.81 -6.07
C GLY A 45 -11.21 6.58 -5.06
N LEU A 46 -11.37 6.33 -3.76
CA LEU A 46 -10.51 6.86 -2.71
C LEU A 46 -9.78 5.72 -2.00
N TRP A 47 -8.55 5.98 -1.59
CA TRP A 47 -7.65 5.03 -0.93
C TRP A 47 -7.12 5.61 0.37
N GLN A 48 -7.03 4.76 1.39
CA GLN A 48 -6.33 5.05 2.64
C GLN A 48 -4.86 4.70 2.45
N ILE A 49 -3.98 5.64 2.75
CA ILE A 49 -2.54 5.50 2.62
C ILE A 49 -1.84 5.97 3.90
N GLU A 50 -0.70 5.37 4.24
CA GLU A 50 0.16 5.75 5.35
C GLU A 50 1.47 6.34 4.83
N ASN A 51 1.79 7.56 5.24
CA ASN A 51 2.99 8.25 4.76
C ASN A 51 4.25 7.63 5.34
N ILE A 52 5.27 7.48 4.49
CA ILE A 52 6.56 6.92 4.91
C ILE A 52 7.30 7.87 5.84
N TYR A 53 7.25 9.18 5.56
CA TYR A 53 8.00 10.18 6.33
C TYR A 53 7.16 10.85 7.43
N ASP A 54 6.00 10.29 7.78
CA ASP A 54 5.15 10.80 8.86
C ASP A 54 5.23 9.90 10.10
N ASP A 55 6.02 10.35 11.08
CA ASP A 55 6.23 9.61 12.33
C ASP A 55 5.01 9.61 13.26
N ASP A 56 3.99 10.45 13.00
CA ASP A 56 2.76 10.50 13.80
C ASP A 56 1.79 9.34 13.47
N GLY A 57 2.11 8.49 12.47
CA GLY A 57 1.28 7.36 12.06
C GLY A 57 -0.08 7.79 11.49
N ARG A 58 -0.17 9.00 10.94
CA ARG A 58 -1.42 9.50 10.36
C ARG A 58 -1.58 8.91 8.96
N PHE A 59 -2.80 8.46 8.67
CA PHE A 59 -3.18 8.07 7.32
C PHE A 59 -3.85 9.25 6.59
N ALA A 60 -3.70 9.27 5.27
CA ALA A 60 -4.40 10.16 4.37
C ALA A 60 -5.46 9.39 3.57
N ILE A 61 -6.50 10.10 3.12
CA ILE A 61 -7.46 9.59 2.14
C ILE A 61 -7.22 10.36 0.83
N VAL A 62 -6.76 9.64 -0.19
CA VAL A 62 -6.35 10.22 -1.48
C VAL A 62 -7.14 9.61 -2.62
N ALA A 63 -7.43 10.40 -3.65
CA ALA A 63 -8.13 9.91 -4.82
C ALA A 63 -7.21 9.02 -5.66
N GLU A 64 -7.75 7.92 -6.16
CA GLU A 64 -7.04 6.92 -6.95
C GLU A 64 -6.29 7.53 -8.15
N LYS A 65 -6.90 8.51 -8.81
CA LYS A 65 -6.32 9.22 -9.96
C LYS A 65 -5.09 10.08 -9.62
N ASP A 66 -4.89 10.37 -8.34
CA ASP A 66 -3.78 11.19 -7.85
C ASP A 66 -2.67 10.32 -7.23
N LEU A 67 -2.84 8.98 -7.29
CA LEU A 67 -1.84 8.00 -6.88
C LEU A 67 -1.10 7.45 -8.09
N GLU A 68 0.20 7.31 -7.95
CA GLU A 68 1.05 6.63 -8.92
C GLU A 68 1.88 5.57 -8.20
N PRO A 69 2.14 4.38 -8.80
CA PRO A 69 3.09 3.43 -8.24
C PRO A 69 4.47 4.07 -8.05
N ALA A 70 5.11 3.79 -6.93
CA ALA A 70 6.44 4.29 -6.63
C ALA A 70 7.31 3.18 -6.03
N GLU A 71 8.63 3.41 -6.00
CA GLU A 71 9.61 2.53 -5.38
C GLU A 71 10.26 3.21 -4.20
N LEU A 72 10.67 2.40 -3.22
CA LEU A 72 11.49 2.86 -2.12
C LEU A 72 12.96 2.87 -2.52
N ASP A 73 13.67 3.94 -2.18
CA ASP A 73 15.13 3.96 -2.24
C ASP A 73 15.76 3.29 -1.02
N ALA A 74 17.10 3.25 -0.99
CA ALA A 74 17.84 2.54 0.06
C ALA A 74 17.62 3.14 1.45
N ASP A 75 17.49 4.47 1.54
CA ASP A 75 17.30 5.16 2.81
C ASP A 75 15.87 4.90 3.30
N GLU A 76 14.89 5.03 2.41
CA GLU A 76 13.48 4.74 2.70
C GLU A 76 13.24 3.29 3.14
N LEU A 77 13.89 2.33 2.46
CA LEU A 77 13.87 0.93 2.87
C LEU A 77 14.41 0.76 4.29
N TYR A 78 15.50 1.47 4.63
CA TYR A 78 16.08 1.43 5.97
C TYR A 78 15.14 2.00 7.03
N ILE A 79 14.55 3.18 6.81
CA ILE A 79 13.61 3.78 7.80
C ILE A 79 12.39 2.89 7.99
N CYS A 80 11.89 2.26 6.92
CA CYS A 80 10.75 1.35 6.99
C CYS A 80 11.10 -0.02 7.62
N GLY A 81 12.36 -0.27 7.98
CA GLY A 81 12.81 -1.58 8.47
C GLY A 81 12.73 -2.70 7.42
N LEU A 82 12.66 -2.33 6.14
CA LEU A 82 12.58 -3.22 4.98
C LEU A 82 13.93 -3.41 4.28
N ALA A 83 14.94 -2.64 4.67
CA ALA A 83 16.29 -2.84 4.18
C ALA A 83 16.70 -4.30 4.42
N PRO A 84 17.31 -4.97 3.42
CA PRO A 84 17.77 -6.32 3.60
C PRO A 84 18.67 -6.34 4.83
N THR A 85 18.38 -7.24 5.78
CA THR A 85 19.32 -7.61 6.82
C THR A 85 20.51 -8.25 6.14
N LEU A 86 21.42 -7.43 5.63
CA LEU A 86 22.83 -7.77 5.63
C LEU A 86 23.10 -8.01 7.11
N GLU A 87 23.04 -9.27 7.54
CA GLU A 87 23.62 -9.65 8.81
C GLU A 87 24.96 -8.94 8.86
N PHE A 88 25.14 -8.11 9.89
CA PHE A 88 26.40 -7.49 10.22
C PHE A 88 27.42 -8.64 10.26
N GLN A 89 28.07 -8.93 9.14
CA GLN A 89 29.23 -9.80 9.09
C GLN A 89 30.33 -8.97 9.72
N SER A 90 30.31 -8.91 11.05
CA SER A 90 31.48 -8.54 11.84
C SER A 90 32.61 -9.44 11.38
N PRO A 91 33.71 -8.88 10.82
CA PRO A 91 34.91 -9.67 10.65
C PRO A 91 35.49 -9.89 12.06
N CYS A 92 35.29 -11.09 12.58
CA CYS A 92 36.10 -11.62 13.67
C CYS A 92 37.27 -12.41 13.06
#